data_AF-A0A380FL09-F1
#
_entry.id   AF-A0A380FL09-F1
#
_cell.length_a   1.000
_cell.length_b   1.000
_cell.length_c   1.000
_cell.angle_alpha   90.00
_cell.angle_beta   90.00
_cell.angle_gamma   90.00
#
_symmetry.space_group_name_H-M   'P 1'
#
loop_
_entity.id
_entity.type
_entity.pdbx_description
1 polymer ?
#
loop_
_entity_poly.entity_id
_entity_poly.type
_entity_poly.pdbx_seq_one_letter_code
_entity_poly.pdbx_strand_id
1 'polypeptide(L)'
;MNVMNAAKKDNNTWLISERFDTAQDNGIVFFKWLQQYTNIDAYYVIDTESADYSKIKDYDNVLEFGSLKHFEIANKAKVLISTHDLENVLPYKPAKGFYGYEHTLKVFLQHGVLGRKNVEYHKAFYDLPFDMFNVSSESEKQDVVVNQMGYAPQNVYVTGLSRFDELPINEDNQQIKKVLIMPTWRDWLNSDIAFEK
;
A
#
# COMPACT_ATOMS: atom_id res chain seq x y z
N MET A 1 -13.09 26.64 -4.47
CA MET A 1 -12.27 26.30 -3.29
C MET A 1 -10.81 26.40 -3.73
N ASN A 2 -9.94 27.13 -3.03
CA ASN A 2 -8.58 27.40 -3.51
C ASN A 2 -7.68 26.21 -3.14
N VAL A 3 -7.70 25.16 -3.97
CA VAL A 3 -6.95 23.90 -3.76
C VAL A 3 -5.43 24.13 -3.72
N MET A 4 -4.97 25.32 -4.10
CA MET A 4 -3.57 25.72 -4.19
C MET A 4 -2.87 25.98 -2.83
N ASN A 5 -3.61 26.13 -1.73
CA ASN A 5 -3.01 26.35 -0.40
C ASN A 5 -3.08 25.09 0.45
N ALA A 6 -2.05 24.85 1.27
CA ALA A 6 -2.04 23.74 2.21
C ALA A 6 -3.23 23.85 3.20
N ALA A 7 -4.04 22.80 3.25
CA ALA A 7 -5.14 22.70 4.21
C ALA A 7 -4.62 22.23 5.57
N LYS A 8 -5.36 22.55 6.63
CA LYS A 8 -5.13 21.94 7.95
C LYS A 8 -5.38 20.43 7.83
N LYS A 9 -4.42 19.62 8.27
CA LYS A 9 -4.57 18.16 8.28
C LYS A 9 -5.67 17.73 9.26
N ASP A 10 -6.52 16.82 8.79
CA ASP A 10 -7.65 16.26 9.52
C ASP A 10 -7.34 14.82 9.93
N ASN A 11 -7.32 14.59 11.25
CA ASN A 11 -6.97 13.29 11.85
C ASN A 11 -7.96 12.18 11.46
N ASN A 12 -9.18 12.50 11.06
CA ASN A 12 -10.18 11.50 10.65
C ASN A 12 -10.07 11.11 9.17
N THR A 13 -9.42 11.92 8.33
CA THR A 13 -9.29 11.65 6.89
C THR A 13 -8.05 10.81 6.59
N TRP A 14 -8.26 9.59 6.10
CA TRP A 14 -7.21 8.63 5.77
C TRP A 14 -7.25 8.32 4.27
N LEU A 15 -6.10 8.36 3.61
CA LEU A 15 -5.98 8.12 2.17
C LEU A 15 -5.14 6.87 1.92
N ILE A 16 -5.72 5.92 1.20
CA ILE A 16 -5.17 4.58 0.98
C ILE A 16 -5.05 4.33 -0.53
N SER A 17 -3.96 3.69 -0.95
CA SER A 17 -3.79 3.18 -2.32
C SER A 17 -2.87 1.95 -2.31
N GLU A 18 -2.73 1.32 -3.47
CA GLU A 18 -1.70 0.32 -3.72
C GLU A 18 -0.73 0.88 -4.76
N ARG A 19 -0.60 0.23 -5.92
CA ARG A 19 -0.30 0.98 -7.13
C ARG A 19 -1.58 1.71 -7.55
N PHE A 20 -1.43 2.88 -8.17
CA PHE A 20 -2.59 3.65 -8.60
C PHE A 20 -3.50 2.87 -9.57
N ASP A 21 -2.99 1.83 -10.22
CA ASP A 21 -3.68 0.98 -11.18
C ASP A 21 -4.19 -0.36 -10.59
N THR A 22 -4.13 -0.59 -9.27
CA THR A 22 -4.58 -1.87 -8.67
C THR A 22 -5.43 -1.73 -7.40
N ALA A 23 -6.27 -2.75 -7.17
CA ALA A 23 -6.94 -2.99 -5.90
C ALA A 23 -7.04 -4.51 -5.62
N GLN A 24 -5.91 -5.13 -5.27
CA GLN A 24 -5.78 -6.59 -5.14
C GLN A 24 -4.95 -7.05 -3.94
N ASP A 25 -4.37 -6.12 -3.18
CA ASP A 25 -3.38 -6.39 -2.13
C ASP A 25 -3.89 -5.91 -0.76
N ASN A 26 -2.99 -5.68 0.19
CA ASN A 26 -3.32 -5.27 1.55
C ASN A 26 -4.13 -3.97 1.63
N GLY A 27 -3.93 -3.05 0.68
CA GLY A 27 -4.56 -1.74 0.69
C GLY A 27 -6.07 -1.83 0.59
N ILE A 28 -6.59 -2.59 -0.39
CA ILE A 28 -8.04 -2.70 -0.60
C ILE A 28 -8.73 -3.45 0.55
N VAL A 29 -8.08 -4.49 1.10
CA VAL A 29 -8.65 -5.25 2.23
C VAL A 29 -8.70 -4.39 3.50
N PHE A 30 -7.63 -3.64 3.77
CA PHE A 30 -7.59 -2.74 4.91
C PHE A 30 -8.60 -1.59 4.78
N PHE A 31 -8.76 -1.02 3.59
CA PHE A 31 -9.76 0.00 3.31
C PHE A 31 -11.18 -0.48 3.60
N LYS A 32 -11.57 -1.67 3.11
CA LYS A 32 -12.88 -2.26 3.40
C LYS A 32 -13.10 -2.46 4.89
N TRP A 33 -12.07 -2.96 5.59
CA TRP A 33 -12.14 -3.16 7.03
C TRP A 33 -12.37 -1.83 7.77
N LEU A 34 -11.67 -0.75 7.39
CA LEU A 34 -11.87 0.57 7.98
C LEU A 34 -13.31 1.06 7.78
N GLN A 35 -13.86 0.94 6.56
CA GLN A 35 -15.23 1.34 6.25
C GLN A 35 -16.27 0.56 7.06
N GLN A 36 -16.02 -0.73 7.28
CA GLN A 36 -16.98 -1.60 7.95
C GLN A 36 -16.94 -1.48 9.48
N TYR A 37 -15.76 -1.26 10.06
CA TYR A 37 -15.54 -1.44 11.51
C TYR A 37 -15.11 -0.16 12.24
N THR A 38 -15.01 0.97 11.56
CA THR A 38 -14.57 2.24 12.16
C THR A 38 -15.41 3.43 11.69
N ASN A 39 -15.24 4.57 12.35
CA ASN A 39 -15.81 5.86 11.93
C ASN A 39 -14.77 6.74 11.20
N ILE A 40 -13.67 6.15 10.74
CA ILE A 40 -12.63 6.86 9.99
C ILE A 40 -13.17 7.20 8.59
N ASP A 41 -12.90 8.41 8.14
CA ASP A 41 -13.17 8.81 6.76
C ASP A 41 -12.07 8.23 5.86
N ALA A 42 -12.19 6.94 5.56
CA ALA A 42 -11.27 6.21 4.70
C ALA A 42 -11.61 6.47 3.22
N TYR A 43 -10.58 6.80 2.44
CA TYR A 43 -10.66 7.02 1.00
C TYR A 43 -9.68 6.11 0.28
N TYR A 44 -10.13 5.46 -0.80
CA TYR A 44 -9.28 4.63 -1.66
C TYR A 44 -9.05 5.34 -3.00
N VAL A 45 -7.80 5.44 -3.44
CA VAL A 45 -7.46 6.08 -4.72
C VAL A 45 -7.15 5.02 -5.76
N ILE A 46 -7.73 5.18 -6.95
CA ILE A 46 -7.47 4.30 -8.09
C ILE A 46 -7.69 5.03 -9.40
N ASP A 47 -6.93 4.68 -10.43
CA ASP A 47 -7.17 5.09 -11.82
C ASP A 47 -8.43 4.40 -12.35
N THR A 48 -9.36 5.17 -12.90
CA THR A 48 -10.62 4.67 -13.44
C THR A 48 -10.44 3.77 -14.66
N GLU A 49 -9.29 3.85 -15.33
CA GLU A 49 -8.91 2.96 -16.43
C GLU A 49 -8.36 1.61 -15.94
N SER A 50 -8.12 1.45 -14.64
CA SER A 50 -7.75 0.16 -14.05
C SER A 50 -8.83 -0.89 -14.27
N ALA A 51 -8.42 -2.10 -14.62
CA ALA A 51 -9.32 -3.26 -14.66
C ALA A 51 -9.99 -3.55 -13.30
N ASP A 52 -9.35 -3.16 -12.19
CA ASP A 52 -9.87 -3.36 -10.84
C ASP A 52 -10.87 -2.30 -10.40
N TYR A 53 -10.87 -1.12 -11.04
CA TYR A 53 -11.80 -0.04 -10.67
C TYR A 53 -13.25 -0.52 -10.71
N SER A 54 -13.61 -1.29 -11.73
CA SER A 54 -14.94 -1.87 -11.89
C SER A 54 -15.42 -2.71 -10.69
N LYS A 55 -14.49 -3.31 -9.94
CA LYS A 55 -14.78 -4.16 -8.78
C LYS A 55 -15.02 -3.36 -7.50
N ILE A 56 -14.56 -2.11 -7.45
CA ILE A 56 -14.56 -1.29 -6.23
C ILE A 56 -15.30 0.05 -6.37
N LYS A 57 -15.67 0.47 -7.58
CA LYS A 57 -16.32 1.77 -7.86
C LYS A 57 -17.59 2.06 -7.05
N ASP A 58 -18.27 1.02 -6.58
CA ASP A 58 -19.54 1.14 -5.86
C ASP A 58 -19.34 1.24 -4.33
N TYR A 59 -18.09 1.16 -3.85
CA TYR A 59 -17.76 1.47 -2.45
C TYR A 59 -17.75 2.99 -2.25
N ASP A 60 -18.19 3.42 -1.07
CA ASP A 60 -18.10 4.82 -0.69
C ASP A 60 -16.66 5.30 -0.72
N ASN A 61 -16.44 6.60 -0.98
CA ASN A 61 -15.11 7.23 -0.87
C ASN A 61 -14.00 6.62 -1.74
N VAL A 62 -14.35 5.93 -2.83
CA VAL A 62 -13.40 5.64 -3.91
C VAL A 62 -13.19 6.91 -4.76
N LEU A 63 -11.94 7.26 -4.98
CA LEU A 63 -11.52 8.48 -5.66
C LEU A 63 -10.78 8.13 -6.96
N GLU A 64 -11.17 8.81 -8.03
CA GLU A 64 -10.42 8.83 -9.29
C GLU A 64 -9.06 9.50 -9.07
N PHE A 65 -7.98 8.80 -9.42
CA PHE A 65 -6.63 9.33 -9.37
C PHE A 65 -6.50 10.63 -10.19
N GLY A 66 -5.77 11.62 -9.66
CA GLY A 66 -5.66 12.95 -10.28
C GLY A 66 -6.93 13.84 -10.32
N SER A 67 -8.10 13.37 -9.90
CA SER A 67 -9.33 14.19 -9.90
C SER A 67 -9.26 15.36 -8.91
N LEU A 68 -10.09 16.40 -9.12
CA LEU A 68 -10.17 17.54 -8.20
C LEU A 68 -10.49 17.11 -6.76
N LYS A 69 -11.42 16.16 -6.61
CA LYS A 69 -11.79 15.61 -5.30
C LYS A 69 -10.59 14.90 -4.66
N HIS A 70 -9.80 14.15 -5.44
CA HIS A 70 -8.58 13.55 -4.94
C HIS A 70 -7.58 14.59 -4.42
N PHE A 71 -7.34 15.68 -5.14
CA PHE A 71 -6.51 16.79 -4.64
C PHE A 71 -7.05 17.39 -3.33
N GLU A 72 -8.36 17.62 -3.23
CA GLU A 72 -8.99 18.16 -2.03
C GLU A 72 -8.84 17.23 -0.81
N ILE A 73 -9.09 15.93 -0.99
CA ILE A 73 -8.94 14.93 0.07
C ILE A 73 -7.47 14.76 0.45
N ALA A 74 -6.56 14.63 -0.51
CA ALA A 74 -5.12 14.49 -0.24
C ALA A 74 -4.54 15.68 0.54
N ASN A 75 -4.99 16.90 0.22
CA ASN A 75 -4.54 18.11 0.90
C ASN A 75 -4.97 18.13 2.38
N LYS A 76 -6.12 17.57 2.75
CA LYS A 76 -6.58 17.48 4.15
C LYS A 76 -6.19 16.17 4.87
N ALA A 77 -5.87 15.09 4.15
CA ALA A 77 -5.61 13.78 4.76
C ALA A 77 -4.45 13.82 5.77
N LYS A 78 -4.67 13.31 6.98
CA LYS A 78 -3.61 13.18 8.00
C LYS A 78 -2.83 11.90 7.85
N VAL A 79 -3.44 10.82 7.39
CA VAL A 79 -2.80 9.51 7.26
C VAL A 79 -2.76 9.10 5.81
N LEU A 80 -1.56 8.74 5.33
CA LEU A 80 -1.30 8.23 3.99
C LEU A 80 -0.82 6.78 4.11
N ILE A 81 -1.46 5.89 3.39
CA ILE A 81 -1.26 4.45 3.53
C ILE A 81 -1.06 3.84 2.15
N SER A 82 0.03 3.08 1.98
CA SER A 82 0.29 2.41 0.70
C SER A 82 1.02 1.08 0.87
N THR A 83 0.80 0.18 -0.07
CA THR A 83 1.62 -1.03 -0.25
C THR A 83 2.88 -0.78 -1.10
N HIS A 84 2.95 0.40 -1.74
CA HIS A 84 4.03 0.88 -2.62
C HIS A 84 4.41 2.32 -2.26
N ASP A 85 5.12 3.02 -3.16
CA ASP A 85 5.50 4.42 -2.97
C ASP A 85 4.28 5.33 -2.86
N LEU A 86 4.41 6.42 -2.10
CA LEU A 86 3.32 7.38 -1.85
C LEU A 86 2.94 8.22 -3.07
N GLU A 87 3.71 8.14 -4.16
CA GLU A 87 3.32 8.68 -5.49
C GLU A 87 2.07 7.97 -6.04
N ASN A 88 1.81 6.73 -5.62
CA ASN A 88 0.58 6.01 -5.96
C ASN A 88 -0.63 6.48 -5.15
N VAL A 89 -0.41 7.22 -4.06
CA VAL A 89 -1.47 7.72 -3.16
C VAL A 89 -1.77 9.18 -3.44
N LEU A 90 -0.78 9.99 -3.81
CA LEU A 90 -0.92 11.44 -3.90
C LEU A 90 -0.96 11.92 -5.35
N PRO A 91 -1.79 12.93 -5.68
CA PRO A 91 -1.84 13.50 -7.03
C PRO A 91 -0.76 14.58 -7.25
N TYR A 92 0.20 14.68 -6.33
CA TYR A 92 1.31 15.63 -6.34
C TYR A 92 2.54 15.00 -5.70
N LYS A 93 3.69 15.66 -5.88
CA LYS A 93 4.98 15.15 -5.39
C LYS A 93 4.97 14.97 -3.85
N PRO A 94 5.30 13.79 -3.31
CA PRO A 94 5.43 13.53 -1.88
C PRO A 94 6.71 14.16 -1.31
N ALA A 95 6.73 15.48 -1.16
CA ALA A 95 7.92 16.22 -0.73
C ALA A 95 7.58 17.29 0.32
N LYS A 96 8.56 17.61 1.16
CA LYS A 96 8.46 18.67 2.16
C LYS A 96 8.03 20.00 1.52
N GLY A 97 7.10 20.70 2.16
CA GLY A 97 6.55 21.97 1.66
C GLY A 97 5.42 21.81 0.64
N PHE A 98 5.13 20.61 0.14
CA PHE A 98 3.98 20.35 -0.72
C PHE A 98 2.77 19.97 0.12
N TYR A 99 1.76 20.85 0.16
CA TYR A 99 0.45 20.57 0.77
C TYR A 99 0.53 19.98 2.21
N GLY A 100 1.53 20.41 2.99
CA GLY A 100 1.76 19.93 4.35
C GLY A 100 2.06 18.43 4.46
N TYR A 101 2.70 17.84 3.45
CA TYR A 101 3.10 16.44 3.42
C TYR A 101 3.98 16.03 4.62
N GLU A 102 4.84 16.90 5.11
CA GLU A 102 5.64 16.70 6.32
C GLU A 102 4.79 16.56 7.60
N HIS A 103 3.50 16.89 7.53
CA HIS A 103 2.57 16.80 8.67
C HIS A 103 1.63 15.60 8.58
N THR A 104 1.83 14.69 7.63
CA THR A 104 1.07 13.44 7.54
C THR A 104 1.80 12.29 8.25
N LEU A 105 1.03 11.32 8.74
CA LEU A 105 1.52 10.00 9.13
C LEU A 105 1.57 9.10 7.90
N LYS A 106 2.70 8.44 7.65
CA LYS A 106 2.95 7.62 6.46
C LYS A 106 3.07 6.15 6.89
N VAL A 107 2.16 5.31 6.43
CA VAL A 107 2.11 3.89 6.78
C VAL A 107 2.41 3.06 5.54
N PHE A 108 3.42 2.21 5.64
CA PHE A 108 3.68 1.20 4.62
C PHE A 108 3.02 -0.12 5.03
N LEU A 109 2.03 -0.54 4.23
CA LEU A 109 1.28 -1.80 4.40
C LEU A 109 1.95 -3.03 3.79
N GLN A 110 3.07 -2.82 3.08
CA GLN A 110 3.78 -3.83 2.31
C GLN A 110 2.92 -4.50 1.23
N HIS A 111 3.57 -5.22 0.32
CA HIS A 111 2.93 -6.06 -0.70
C HIS A 111 3.41 -7.52 -0.65
N GLY A 112 4.13 -7.88 0.42
CA GLY A 112 4.65 -9.23 0.61
C GLY A 112 5.55 -9.37 1.83
N VAL A 113 5.73 -10.63 2.23
CA VAL A 113 6.64 -11.02 3.32
C VAL A 113 8.08 -10.72 2.89
N LEU A 114 8.84 -10.08 3.78
CA LEU A 114 10.23 -9.70 3.55
C LEU A 114 11.19 -10.88 3.75
N GLY A 115 12.45 -10.69 3.32
CA GLY A 115 13.56 -11.62 3.64
C GLY A 115 14.04 -12.53 2.50
N ARG A 116 13.40 -12.50 1.32
CA ARG A 116 13.89 -13.22 0.13
C ARG A 116 14.67 -12.38 -0.86
N LYS A 117 14.33 -11.10 -0.99
CA LYS A 117 15.05 -10.11 -1.77
C LYS A 117 15.21 -8.86 -0.93
N ASN A 118 16.25 -8.08 -1.22
CA ASN A 118 16.35 -6.75 -0.66
C ASN A 118 15.23 -5.86 -1.21
N VAL A 119 14.68 -4.97 -0.40
CA VAL A 119 13.67 -3.99 -0.83
C VAL A 119 14.16 -2.59 -0.49
N GLU A 120 13.84 -1.62 -1.34
CA GLU A 120 14.54 -0.34 -1.40
C GLU A 120 13.98 0.74 -0.44
N TYR A 121 13.43 0.34 0.71
CA TYR A 121 12.75 1.25 1.66
C TYR A 121 13.60 1.68 2.86
N HIS A 122 14.93 1.62 2.74
CA HIS A 122 15.84 2.01 3.83
C HIS A 122 15.64 3.47 4.23
N LYS A 123 15.40 3.71 5.52
CA LYS A 123 15.05 5.03 6.07
C LYS A 123 16.07 6.11 5.72
N ALA A 124 17.36 5.75 5.65
CA ALA A 124 18.46 6.68 5.38
C ALA A 124 18.43 7.30 3.97
N PHE A 125 17.69 6.73 3.02
CA PHE A 125 17.64 7.21 1.63
C PHE A 125 16.47 8.15 1.33
N TYR A 126 15.63 8.45 2.33
CA TYR A 126 14.44 9.29 2.17
C TYR A 126 14.49 10.49 3.12
N ASP A 127 14.18 11.68 2.61
CA ASP A 127 14.03 12.90 3.43
C ASP A 127 12.83 12.78 4.38
N LEU A 128 11.73 12.23 3.87
CA LEU A 128 10.51 11.92 4.61
C LEU A 128 10.14 10.44 4.37
N PRO A 129 10.76 9.50 5.10
CA PRO A 129 10.48 8.07 4.99
C PRO A 129 9.07 7.75 5.50
N PHE A 130 8.66 6.49 5.37
CA PHE A 130 7.50 6.00 6.10
C PHE A 130 7.70 6.17 7.61
N ASP A 131 6.62 6.43 8.32
CA ASP A 131 6.62 6.55 9.78
C ASP A 131 6.37 5.19 10.44
N MET A 132 5.56 4.33 9.81
CA MET A 132 5.16 3.02 10.30
C MET A 132 5.27 1.94 9.22
N PHE A 133 5.55 0.72 9.68
CA PHE A 133 5.70 -0.48 8.85
C PHE A 133 4.92 -1.62 9.50
N ASN A 134 4.07 -2.33 8.74
CA ASN A 134 3.59 -3.66 9.17
C ASN A 134 4.55 -4.74 8.66
N VAL A 135 4.63 -5.88 9.35
CA VAL A 135 5.37 -7.08 8.93
C VAL A 135 4.61 -8.33 9.38
N SER A 136 5.02 -9.50 8.90
CA SER A 136 4.36 -10.77 9.23
C SER A 136 5.06 -11.58 10.34
N SER A 137 6.27 -11.20 10.74
CA SER A 137 7.03 -11.95 11.74
C SER A 137 8.02 -11.07 12.51
N GLU A 138 8.45 -11.58 13.67
CA GLU A 138 9.49 -10.90 14.48
C GLU A 138 10.86 -10.88 13.77
N SER A 139 11.17 -11.88 12.95
CA SER A 139 12.41 -11.89 12.14
C SER A 139 12.38 -10.79 11.07
N GLU A 140 11.26 -10.60 10.36
CA GLU A 140 11.13 -9.46 9.43
C GLU A 140 11.28 -8.13 10.16
N LYS A 141 10.66 -8.00 11.34
CA LYS A 141 10.78 -6.79 12.17
C LYS A 141 12.24 -6.52 12.52
N GLN A 142 12.92 -7.46 13.18
CA GLN A 142 14.24 -7.22 13.73
C GLN A 142 15.31 -7.25 12.65
N ASP A 143 15.38 -8.33 11.88
CA ASP A 143 16.50 -8.62 10.99
C ASP A 143 16.49 -7.74 9.74
N VAL A 144 15.30 -7.40 9.25
CA VAL A 144 15.14 -6.64 7.99
C VAL A 144 14.80 -5.18 8.28
N VAL A 145 13.67 -4.90 8.91
CA VAL A 145 13.15 -3.52 8.99
C VAL A 145 13.92 -2.66 10.01
N VAL A 146 14.29 -3.22 11.16
CA VAL A 146 15.10 -2.52 12.18
C VAL A 146 16.57 -2.52 11.78
N ASN A 147 17.18 -3.70 11.64
CA ASN A 147 18.64 -3.81 11.49
C ASN A 147 19.15 -3.37 10.11
N GLN A 148 18.43 -3.65 9.03
CA GLN A 148 18.88 -3.30 7.67
C GLN A 148 18.27 -1.98 7.19
N MET A 149 16.97 -1.75 7.40
CA MET A 149 16.30 -0.54 6.91
C MET A 149 16.36 0.65 7.87
N GLY A 150 16.75 0.45 9.13
CA GLY A 150 17.00 1.53 10.09
C GLY A 150 15.73 2.16 10.69
N TYR A 151 14.61 1.44 10.71
CA TYR A 151 13.42 1.89 11.42
C TYR A 151 13.52 1.58 12.91
N ALA A 152 12.85 2.40 13.72
CA ALA A 152 12.82 2.19 15.16
C ALA A 152 11.85 1.03 15.50
N PRO A 153 12.18 0.12 16.43
CA PRO A 153 11.34 -1.05 16.73
C PRO A 153 9.88 -0.74 17.10
N GLN A 154 9.62 0.42 17.71
CA GLN A 154 8.28 0.87 18.08
C GLN A 154 7.43 1.34 16.89
N ASN A 155 8.06 1.55 15.73
CA ASN A 155 7.39 1.94 14.48
C ASN A 155 7.10 0.73 13.58
N VAL A 156 7.47 -0.49 14.00
CA VAL A 156 7.31 -1.71 13.22
C VAL A 156 6.38 -2.67 13.96
N TYR A 157 5.27 -3.03 13.30
CA TYR A 157 4.17 -3.77 13.89
C TYR A 157 4.07 -5.17 13.26
N VAL A 158 4.14 -6.21 14.10
CA VAL A 158 3.97 -7.60 13.67
C VAL A 158 2.49 -7.94 13.70
N THR A 159 1.80 -7.68 12.60
CA THR A 159 0.33 -7.87 12.47
C THR A 159 -0.04 -8.94 11.45
N GLY A 160 0.90 -9.31 10.57
CA GLY A 160 0.55 -9.96 9.31
C GLY A 160 0.16 -8.94 8.23
N LEU A 161 -0.18 -9.48 7.07
CA LEU A 161 -0.64 -8.72 5.90
C LEU A 161 -2.16 -8.80 5.81
N SER A 162 -2.85 -7.66 5.65
CA SER A 162 -4.32 -7.61 5.64
C SER A 162 -4.96 -8.55 4.63
N ARG A 163 -4.32 -8.77 3.47
CA ARG A 163 -4.84 -9.70 2.45
C ARG A 163 -4.96 -11.14 2.92
N PHE A 164 -4.25 -11.53 4.00
CA PHE A 164 -4.35 -12.86 4.56
C PHE A 164 -5.68 -13.08 5.30
N ASP A 165 -6.37 -12.03 5.70
CA ASP A 165 -7.69 -12.13 6.34
C ASP A 165 -8.77 -12.63 5.36
N GLU A 166 -8.59 -12.39 4.06
CA GLU A 166 -9.49 -12.88 3.00
C GLU A 166 -9.09 -14.27 2.47
N LEU A 167 -7.99 -14.88 2.97
CA LEU A 167 -7.61 -16.22 2.53
C LEU A 167 -8.65 -17.25 3.00
N PRO A 168 -9.13 -18.13 2.11
CA PRO A 168 -10.08 -19.16 2.50
C PRO A 168 -9.35 -20.21 3.35
N ILE A 169 -9.51 -20.12 4.67
CA ILE A 169 -9.07 -21.16 5.61
C ILE A 169 -10.20 -22.19 5.69
N ASN A 170 -10.29 -23.06 4.69
CA ASN A 170 -11.14 -24.23 4.79
C ASN A 170 -10.35 -25.38 5.40
N GLU A 171 -10.90 -26.02 6.44
CA GLU A 171 -10.39 -27.28 7.00
C GLU A 171 -10.65 -28.49 6.08
N ASP A 172 -11.12 -28.24 4.86
CA ASP A 172 -11.70 -29.28 4.04
C ASP A 172 -10.59 -30.21 3.52
N ASN A 173 -10.53 -31.40 4.12
CA ASN A 173 -9.65 -32.54 3.80
C ASN A 173 -9.91 -33.12 2.39
N GLN A 174 -10.27 -32.28 1.43
CA GLN A 174 -10.48 -32.70 0.06
C GLN A 174 -9.13 -33.06 -0.56
N GLN A 175 -9.11 -34.21 -1.21
CA GLN A 175 -7.99 -34.71 -2.01
C GLN A 175 -7.51 -33.57 -2.94
N ILE A 176 -6.22 -33.21 -2.88
CA ILE A 176 -5.64 -32.12 -3.69
C ILE A 176 -5.85 -32.43 -5.17
N LYS A 177 -6.66 -31.61 -5.86
CA LYS A 177 -7.02 -31.79 -7.29
C LYS A 177 -6.32 -30.81 -8.23
N LYS A 178 -5.64 -29.79 -7.71
CA LYS A 178 -5.03 -28.70 -8.49
C LYS A 178 -3.62 -28.43 -7.99
N VAL A 179 -2.71 -28.17 -8.92
CA VAL A 179 -1.35 -27.71 -8.63
C VAL A 179 -1.21 -26.29 -9.17
N LEU A 180 -0.86 -25.34 -8.31
CA LEU A 180 -0.56 -23.96 -8.69
C LEU A 180 0.95 -23.80 -8.85
N ILE A 181 1.38 -23.32 -10.01
CA ILE A 181 2.78 -23.03 -10.31
C ILE A 181 2.92 -21.53 -10.53
N MET A 182 3.75 -20.87 -9.71
CA MET A 182 3.95 -19.42 -9.74
C MET A 182 5.45 -19.08 -9.84
N PRO A 183 6.06 -19.19 -11.02
CA PRO A 183 7.46 -18.81 -11.19
C PRO A 183 7.59 -17.29 -11.10
N THR A 184 8.66 -16.82 -10.46
CA THR A 184 9.08 -15.42 -10.55
C THR A 184 9.69 -15.13 -11.92
N TRP A 185 9.59 -13.87 -12.38
CA TRP A 185 10.23 -13.41 -13.62
C TRP A 185 11.74 -13.70 -13.65
N ARG A 186 12.28 -13.92 -14.85
CA ARG A 186 13.69 -14.15 -15.12
C ARG A 186 14.08 -13.34 -16.35
N ASP A 187 15.01 -12.40 -16.20
CA ASP A 187 15.43 -11.52 -17.30
C ASP A 187 16.07 -12.26 -18.48
N TRP A 188 16.53 -13.49 -18.26
CA TRP A 188 17.08 -14.34 -19.32
C TRP A 188 15.99 -15.15 -20.06
N LEU A 189 14.73 -15.12 -19.60
CA LEU A 189 13.57 -15.72 -20.28
C LEU A 189 12.85 -14.69 -21.17
N ASN A 190 13.61 -13.80 -21.81
CA ASN A 190 13.07 -12.74 -22.67
C ASN A 190 13.09 -13.11 -24.16
N SER A 191 13.56 -14.31 -24.51
CA SER A 191 13.56 -14.80 -25.88
C SER A 191 13.54 -16.33 -25.93
N ASP A 192 13.09 -16.85 -27.08
CA ASP A 192 13.07 -18.29 -27.34
C ASP A 192 14.46 -18.88 -27.65
N ILE A 193 15.49 -18.04 -27.75
CA ILE A 193 16.88 -18.45 -28.05
C ILE A 193 17.38 -19.51 -27.07
N ALA A 194 17.00 -19.40 -25.78
CA ALA A 194 17.38 -20.39 -24.77
C ALA A 194 16.69 -21.76 -24.93
N PHE A 195 15.70 -21.85 -25.81
CA PHE A 195 14.87 -23.02 -26.07
C PHE A 195 15.02 -23.58 -27.49
N GLU A 196 15.71 -22.87 -28.39
CA GLU A 196 16.09 -23.36 -29.71
C GLU A 196 17.30 -24.31 -29.60
N LYS A 197 17.18 -25.50 -30.21
CA LYS A 197 18.17 -26.59 -30.13
C LYS A 197 19.28 -26.46 -31.18
#